data_AF-A0A3N0G7M6-F1
#
_entry.id   AF-A0A3N0G7M6-F1
#
_cell.length_a   1.000
_cell.length_b   1.000
_cell.length_c   1.000
_cell.angle_alpha   90.00
_cell.angle_beta   90.00
_cell.angle_gamma   90.00
#
_symmetry.space_group_name_H-M   'P 1'
#
loop_
_entity.id
_entity.type
_entity.pdbx_description
1 polymer ?
#
loop_
_entity_poly.entity_id
_entity_poly.type
_entity_poly.pdbx_seq_one_letter_code
_entity_poly.pdbx_strand_id
1 'polypeptide(L)'
;MKRSLATLLLSLAVGCSALPALAASFPCQQATSAQEKLICQTPALSQLDDELAKEWQKSRAFLTGNPERVAQDKNLTQFQRGWLSNRNTCRDEACLRQSYQQQISRLRYLNDVTQHTMPDAITQPRRSSCFDGDYSYEYYLQLSAQEYDELSDYFKEMYDQKAPYHLVNLTLNTEDGDITGTGSVAFRYANKLDDITLSARQMTDTQAIGQIESSFGGQKKVLLTCVDNRQVQITVFDAAGESYLFDYLMVKSK
;
A
#
# COMPACT_ATOMS: atom_id res chain seq x y z
N MET A 1 -23.93 60.85 62.43
CA MET A 1 -23.28 59.53 62.23
C MET A 1 -24.07 58.80 61.13
N LYS A 2 -23.61 58.86 59.88
CA LYS A 2 -22.94 57.78 59.12
C LYS A 2 -23.91 56.68 58.58
N ARG A 3 -24.15 56.73 57.25
CA ARG A 3 -23.93 55.68 56.21
C ARG A 3 -25.12 55.35 55.28
N SER A 4 -25.04 55.97 54.10
CA SER A 4 -24.97 55.42 52.73
C SER A 4 -25.96 54.35 52.20
N LEU A 5 -26.45 54.65 50.99
CA LEU A 5 -27.15 53.82 50.00
C LEU A 5 -26.50 52.47 49.70
N ALA A 6 -27.32 51.47 49.31
CA ALA A 6 -26.95 50.50 48.28
C ALA A 6 -28.20 49.86 47.64
N THR A 7 -28.58 50.35 46.46
CA THR A 7 -29.58 49.74 45.58
C THR A 7 -28.95 48.50 44.93
N LEU A 8 -29.48 47.31 45.21
CA LEU A 8 -28.97 46.05 44.66
C LEU A 8 -29.59 45.81 43.27
N LEU A 9 -28.86 46.17 42.21
CA LEU A 9 -29.16 45.78 40.84
C LEU A 9 -28.70 44.33 40.64
N LEU A 10 -29.66 43.41 40.49
CA LEU A 10 -29.43 42.02 40.16
C LEU A 10 -29.08 41.91 38.66
N SER A 11 -27.79 41.88 38.34
CA SER A 11 -27.28 41.65 36.99
C SER A 11 -27.51 40.19 36.58
N LEU A 12 -28.41 39.99 35.62
CA LEU A 12 -28.64 38.71 34.96
C LEU A 12 -27.41 38.38 34.11
N ALA A 13 -26.50 37.58 34.67
CA ALA A 13 -25.37 37.02 33.94
C ALA A 13 -25.89 36.05 32.88
N VAL A 14 -26.02 36.52 31.65
CA VAL A 14 -26.23 35.69 30.47
C VAL A 14 -24.99 34.80 30.34
N GLY A 15 -25.14 33.53 30.72
CA GLY A 15 -24.14 32.49 30.51
C GLY A 15 -23.90 32.32 29.02
N CYS A 16 -22.83 32.93 28.52
CA CYS A 16 -22.30 32.65 27.20
C CYS A 16 -21.83 31.19 27.20
N SER A 17 -22.67 30.30 26.70
CA SER A 17 -22.32 28.90 26.48
C SER A 17 -21.29 28.88 25.36
N ALA A 18 -20.00 28.90 25.74
CA ALA A 18 -18.92 28.66 24.78
C ALA A 18 -19.13 27.25 24.22
N LEU A 19 -19.68 27.17 23.00
CA LEU A 19 -19.65 25.95 22.21
C LEU A 19 -18.20 25.45 22.21
N PRO A 20 -17.96 24.15 22.44
CA PRO A 20 -16.60 23.63 22.43
C PRO A 20 -15.94 24.07 21.13
N ALA A 21 -14.83 24.79 21.24
CA ALA A 21 -14.06 25.19 20.08
C ALA A 21 -13.57 23.90 19.42
N LEU A 22 -14.23 23.51 18.33
CA LEU A 22 -13.76 22.43 17.47
C LEU A 22 -12.44 22.91 16.90
N ALA A 23 -11.34 22.34 17.39
CA ALA A 23 -10.02 22.63 16.88
C ALA A 23 -9.85 21.79 15.61
N ALA A 24 -9.86 22.47 14.46
CA ALA A 24 -9.25 21.93 13.25
C ALA A 24 -7.72 22.14 13.36
N SER A 25 -6.97 21.69 12.36
CA SER A 25 -5.51 21.90 12.30
C SER A 25 -5.11 23.36 12.11
N PHE A 26 -6.09 24.27 12.02
CA PHE A 26 -5.95 25.71 11.93
C PHE A 26 -6.90 26.43 12.91
N PRO A 27 -6.58 27.67 13.33
CA PRO A 27 -7.43 28.43 14.24
C PRO A 27 -8.75 28.82 13.57
N CYS A 28 -9.85 28.21 14.01
CA CYS A 28 -11.19 28.43 13.44
C CYS A 28 -11.68 29.89 13.48
N GLN A 29 -11.15 30.72 14.38
CA GLN A 29 -11.41 32.16 14.42
C GLN A 29 -10.86 32.91 13.19
N GLN A 30 -9.90 32.31 12.50
CA GLN A 30 -9.26 32.86 11.29
C GLN A 30 -9.83 32.24 10.00
N ALA A 31 -10.89 31.42 10.09
CA ALA A 31 -11.53 30.82 8.93
C ALA A 31 -12.13 31.90 8.00
N THR A 32 -11.63 31.98 6.78
CA THR A 32 -12.06 32.97 5.77
C THR A 32 -12.94 32.35 4.69
N SER A 33 -12.65 31.12 4.27
CA SER A 33 -13.42 30.44 3.22
C SER A 33 -14.69 29.77 3.76
N ALA A 34 -15.66 29.54 2.87
CA ALA A 34 -16.88 28.81 3.23
C ALA A 34 -16.55 27.38 3.70
N GLN A 35 -15.54 26.76 3.09
CA GLN A 35 -15.08 25.41 3.42
C GLN A 35 -14.41 25.37 4.80
N GLU A 36 -13.54 26.34 5.12
CA GLU A 36 -12.93 26.45 6.45
C GLU A 36 -13.97 26.64 7.54
N LYS A 37 -14.98 27.48 7.31
CA LYS A 37 -16.09 27.66 8.25
C LYS A 37 -16.89 26.37 8.44
N LEU A 38 -17.16 25.64 7.35
CA LEU A 38 -17.87 24.36 7.39
C LEU A 38 -17.07 23.28 8.14
N ILE A 39 -15.75 23.23 7.94
CA ILE A 39 -14.84 22.36 8.71
C ILE A 39 -14.93 22.67 10.20
N CYS A 40 -14.83 23.95 10.57
CA CYS A 40 -14.88 24.41 11.95
C CYS A 40 -16.23 24.20 12.65
N GLN A 41 -17.33 24.09 11.89
CA GLN A 41 -18.66 23.86 12.44
C GLN A 41 -19.04 22.38 12.51
N THR A 42 -18.26 21.51 11.85
CA THR A 42 -18.60 20.09 11.69
C THR A 42 -17.54 19.22 12.38
N PRO A 43 -17.84 18.60 13.54
CA PRO A 43 -16.85 17.82 14.29
C PRO A 43 -16.16 16.73 13.46
N ALA A 44 -16.91 16.03 12.61
CA ALA A 44 -16.35 14.98 11.75
C ALA A 44 -15.35 15.52 10.71
N LEU A 45 -15.59 16.71 10.15
CA LEU A 45 -14.64 17.35 9.23
C LEU A 45 -13.42 17.89 9.97
N SER A 46 -13.61 18.43 11.17
CA SER A 46 -12.50 18.87 12.03
C SER A 46 -11.55 17.72 12.35
N GLN A 47 -12.08 16.54 12.69
CA GLN A 47 -11.28 15.34 12.96
C GLN A 47 -10.48 14.88 11.74
N LEU A 48 -11.11 14.90 10.55
CA LEU A 48 -10.41 14.58 9.30
C LEU A 48 -9.31 15.58 8.97
N ASP A 49 -9.50 16.86 9.30
CA ASP A 49 -8.49 17.89 9.12
C ASP A 49 -7.28 17.67 10.04
N ASP A 50 -7.50 17.32 11.31
CA ASP A 50 -6.45 16.94 12.25
C ASP A 50 -5.69 15.68 11.81
N GLU A 51 -6.41 14.66 11.33
CA GLU A 51 -5.84 13.41 10.84
C GLU A 51 -4.94 13.67 9.63
N LEU A 52 -5.40 14.48 8.67
CA LEU A 52 -4.61 14.89 7.53
C LEU A 52 -3.36 15.68 7.94
N ALA A 53 -3.48 16.57 8.92
CA ALA A 53 -2.35 17.33 9.43
C ALA A 53 -1.27 16.44 10.08
N LYS A 54 -1.67 15.39 10.81
CA LYS A 54 -0.75 14.39 11.37
C LYS A 54 0.00 13.63 10.28
N GLU A 55 -0.72 13.11 9.27
CA GLU A 55 -0.08 12.38 8.17
C GLU A 55 0.85 13.28 7.34
N TRP A 56 0.45 14.54 7.12
CA TRP A 56 1.28 15.55 6.47
C TRP A 56 2.58 15.82 7.24
N GLN A 57 2.49 16.01 8.56
CA GLN A 57 3.66 16.21 9.42
C GLN A 57 4.60 15.00 9.40
N LYS A 58 4.04 13.79 9.42
CA LYS A 58 4.80 12.54 9.29
C LYS A 58 5.58 12.49 7.97
N SER A 59 4.93 12.82 6.85
CA SER A 59 5.57 12.86 5.53
C SER A 59 6.71 13.87 5.49
N ARG A 60 6.47 15.07 6.02
CA ARG A 60 7.48 16.13 6.05
C ARG A 60 8.67 15.80 6.95
N ALA A 61 8.42 15.31 8.17
CA ALA A 61 9.47 14.94 9.10
C ALA A 61 10.44 13.93 8.49
N PHE A 62 9.90 12.94 7.77
CA PHE A 62 10.68 11.96 7.04
C PHE A 62 11.58 12.59 5.96
N LEU A 63 11.02 13.47 5.11
CA LEU A 63 11.77 14.11 4.02
C LEU A 63 12.82 15.09 4.53
N THR A 64 12.50 15.87 5.56
CA THR A 64 13.43 16.87 6.12
C THR A 64 14.48 16.27 7.05
N GLY A 65 14.25 15.04 7.56
CA GLY A 65 15.21 14.32 8.38
C GLY A 65 16.40 13.75 7.59
N ASN A 66 16.34 13.73 6.26
CA ASN A 66 17.41 13.28 5.38
C ASN A 66 17.78 14.38 4.37
N PRO A 67 19.01 14.94 4.39
CA PRO A 67 19.45 15.99 3.47
C PRO A 67 19.25 15.66 1.98
N GLU A 68 19.37 14.39 1.59
CA GLU A 68 19.18 13.94 0.20
C GLU A 68 17.72 14.00 -0.24
N ARG A 69 16.78 14.08 0.71
CA ARG A 69 15.32 14.05 0.48
C ARG A 69 14.65 15.41 0.68
N VAL A 70 15.40 16.44 1.05
CA VAL A 70 14.89 17.80 1.30
C VAL A 70 14.27 18.41 0.03
N ALA A 71 14.78 18.07 -1.15
CA ALA A 71 14.22 18.56 -2.41
C ALA A 71 12.78 18.08 -2.64
N GLN A 72 12.44 16.89 -2.16
CA GLN A 72 11.13 16.25 -2.30
C GLN A 72 10.09 16.88 -1.37
N ASP A 73 10.48 17.54 -0.27
CA ASP A 73 9.57 18.32 0.60
C ASP A 73 8.87 19.44 -0.19
N LYS A 74 9.57 20.04 -1.17
CA LYS A 74 8.97 21.03 -2.09
C LYS A 74 7.87 20.43 -2.96
N ASN A 75 8.10 19.24 -3.51
CA ASN A 75 7.12 18.54 -4.34
C ASN A 75 5.91 18.12 -3.51
N LEU A 76 6.15 17.58 -2.31
CA LEU A 76 5.11 17.23 -1.35
C LEU A 76 4.27 18.47 -0.96
N THR A 77 4.92 19.62 -0.76
CA THR A 77 4.24 20.90 -0.50
C THR A 77 3.40 21.38 -1.67
N GLN A 78 3.89 21.25 -2.90
CA GLN A 78 3.12 21.59 -4.09
C GLN A 78 1.90 20.67 -4.26
N PHE A 79 2.08 19.37 -4.02
CA PHE A 79 1.01 18.38 -4.04
C PHE A 79 -0.11 18.74 -3.03
N GLN A 80 0.26 19.07 -1.79
CA GLN A 80 -0.70 19.46 -0.76
C GLN A 80 -1.41 20.78 -1.08
N ARG A 81 -0.71 21.76 -1.67
CA ARG A 81 -1.32 23.01 -2.16
C ARG A 81 -2.30 22.77 -3.30
N GLY A 82 -1.98 21.86 -4.22
CA GLY A 82 -2.90 21.44 -5.28
C GLY A 82 -4.17 20.83 -4.73
N TRP A 83 -4.05 19.96 -3.72
CA TRP A 83 -5.21 19.42 -3.02
C TRP A 83 -6.05 20.51 -2.33
N LEU A 84 -5.41 21.48 -1.64
CA LEU A 84 -6.13 22.61 -1.02
C LEU A 84 -6.98 23.38 -2.05
N SER A 85 -6.42 23.67 -3.23
CA SER A 85 -7.15 24.33 -4.31
C SER A 85 -8.37 23.51 -4.76
N ASN A 86 -8.22 22.18 -4.90
CA ASN A 86 -9.34 21.31 -5.27
C ASN A 86 -10.40 21.21 -4.16
N ARG A 87 -9.97 21.03 -2.91
CA ARG A 87 -10.85 20.97 -1.73
C ARG A 87 -11.70 22.24 -1.59
N ASN A 88 -11.15 23.41 -1.93
CA ASN A 88 -11.86 24.68 -1.91
C ASN A 88 -12.96 24.81 -2.99
N THR A 89 -13.07 23.85 -3.92
CA THR A 89 -14.20 23.78 -4.87
C THR A 89 -15.43 23.07 -4.30
N CYS A 90 -15.29 22.35 -3.19
CA CYS A 90 -16.41 21.65 -2.54
C CYS A 90 -17.47 22.61 -2.02
N ARG A 91 -18.74 22.22 -2.16
CA ARG A 91 -19.90 23.04 -1.75
C ARG A 91 -20.65 22.50 -0.55
N ASP A 92 -20.39 21.26 -0.15
CA ASP A 92 -21.07 20.58 0.94
C ASP A 92 -20.11 19.69 1.75
N GLU A 93 -20.64 19.16 2.86
CA GLU A 93 -19.89 18.29 3.78
C GLU A 93 -19.47 16.98 3.12
N ALA A 94 -20.32 16.39 2.26
CA ALA A 94 -20.05 15.10 1.62
C ALA A 94 -18.83 15.19 0.70
N CYS A 95 -18.74 16.25 -0.11
CA CYS A 95 -17.59 16.54 -0.95
C CYS A 95 -16.32 16.75 -0.11
N LEU A 96 -16.40 17.55 0.96
CA LEU A 96 -15.24 17.77 1.85
C LEU A 96 -14.78 16.45 2.46
N ARG A 97 -15.69 15.66 3.02
CA ARG A 97 -15.38 14.36 3.63
C ARG A 97 -14.65 13.44 2.65
N GLN A 98 -15.17 13.32 1.43
CA GLN A 98 -14.53 12.51 0.38
C GLN A 98 -13.13 13.05 0.02
N SER A 99 -13.00 14.37 -0.13
CA SER A 99 -11.72 15.03 -0.45
C SER A 99 -10.66 14.79 0.64
N TYR A 100 -11.05 14.88 1.91
CA TYR A 100 -10.17 14.58 3.04
C TYR A 100 -9.77 13.11 3.09
N GLN A 101 -10.73 12.18 3.02
CA GLN A 101 -10.46 10.73 3.06
C GLN A 101 -9.50 10.29 1.95
N GLN A 102 -9.70 10.80 0.73
CA GLN A 102 -8.80 10.53 -0.39
C GLN A 102 -7.39 11.06 -0.11
N GLN A 103 -7.26 12.29 0.39
CA GLN A 103 -5.94 12.87 0.63
C GLN A 103 -5.20 12.24 1.80
N ILE A 104 -5.91 11.90 2.88
CA ILE A 104 -5.37 11.13 4.01
C ILE A 104 -4.82 9.80 3.51
N SER A 105 -5.61 9.08 2.68
CA SER A 105 -5.17 7.80 2.10
C SER A 105 -3.90 7.95 1.25
N ARG A 106 -3.79 9.03 0.46
CA ARG A 106 -2.59 9.34 -0.32
C ARG A 106 -1.38 9.64 0.57
N LEU A 107 -1.55 10.45 1.61
CA LEU A 107 -0.46 10.78 2.55
C LEU A 107 -0.03 9.54 3.35
N ARG A 108 -0.97 8.68 3.76
CA ARG A 108 -0.68 7.40 4.40
C ARG A 108 0.12 6.48 3.51
N TYR A 109 -0.30 6.34 2.26
CA TYR A 109 0.44 5.57 1.26
C TYR A 109 1.86 6.11 1.10
N LEU A 110 2.01 7.45 0.97
CA LEU A 110 3.33 8.08 0.91
C LEU A 110 4.16 7.81 2.17
N ASN A 111 3.57 7.91 3.36
CA ASN A 111 4.24 7.61 4.62
C ASN A 111 4.67 6.14 4.70
N ASP A 112 3.86 5.23 4.19
CA ASP A 112 4.16 3.80 4.19
C ASP A 112 5.32 3.47 3.24
N VAL A 113 5.25 3.90 1.97
CA VAL A 113 6.30 3.64 0.97
C VAL A 113 7.61 4.39 1.25
N THR A 114 7.57 5.46 2.05
CA THR A 114 8.77 6.20 2.43
C THR A 114 9.45 5.63 3.67
N GLN A 115 8.68 5.09 4.62
CA GLN A 115 9.22 4.46 5.83
C GLN A 115 9.79 3.06 5.59
N HIS A 116 9.31 2.37 4.56
CA HIS A 116 9.92 1.14 4.08
C HIS A 116 10.99 1.47 3.03
N THR A 117 12.08 0.69 2.99
CA THR A 117 13.08 0.80 1.92
C THR A 117 12.35 0.71 0.58
N MET A 118 12.45 1.75 -0.25
CA MET A 118 11.83 1.69 -1.57
C MET A 118 12.33 0.44 -2.28
N PRO A 119 11.45 -0.38 -2.88
CA PRO A 119 11.90 -1.41 -3.81
C PRO A 119 12.76 -0.73 -4.89
N ASP A 120 13.73 -1.47 -5.42
CA ASP A 120 14.61 -0.98 -6.47
C ASP A 120 13.80 -0.26 -7.56
N ALA A 121 14.33 0.84 -8.10
CA ALA A 121 13.65 1.60 -9.13
C ALA A 121 13.24 0.66 -10.28
N ILE A 122 11.94 0.63 -10.60
CA ILE A 122 11.39 -0.19 -11.69
C ILE A 122 12.17 0.18 -12.95
N THR A 123 13.07 -0.70 -13.34
CA THR A 123 13.87 -0.51 -14.54
C THR A 123 13.02 -0.97 -15.70
N GLN A 124 12.88 -0.14 -16.74
CA GLN A 124 12.10 -0.55 -17.90
C GLN A 124 12.64 -1.86 -18.47
N PRO A 125 11.76 -2.87 -18.65
CA PRO A 125 12.16 -4.15 -19.20
C PRO A 125 12.81 -3.99 -20.57
N ARG A 126 13.99 -4.57 -20.78
CA ARG A 126 14.45 -4.83 -22.16
C ARG A 126 13.74 -6.08 -22.66
N ARG A 127 13.34 -6.07 -23.94
CA ARG A 127 12.52 -7.12 -24.60
C ARG A 127 12.86 -8.56 -24.25
N SER A 128 14.15 -8.89 -24.07
CA SER A 128 14.61 -10.25 -23.80
C SER A 128 15.11 -10.49 -22.37
N SER A 129 15.41 -9.45 -21.58
CA SER A 129 16.14 -9.67 -20.31
C SER A 129 15.30 -10.23 -19.18
N CYS A 130 13.98 -10.12 -19.31
CA CYS A 130 13.02 -10.44 -18.25
C CYS A 130 12.43 -11.85 -18.38
N PHE A 131 12.31 -12.37 -19.60
CA PHE A 131 11.85 -13.74 -19.84
C PHE A 131 13.01 -14.72 -20.05
N ASP A 132 14.22 -14.29 -19.67
CA ASP A 132 15.45 -15.05 -19.83
C ASP A 132 16.25 -15.02 -18.52
N GLY A 133 16.75 -16.18 -18.10
CA GLY A 133 17.58 -16.39 -16.93
C GLY A 133 16.95 -17.24 -15.84
N ASP A 134 17.67 -17.34 -14.72
CA ASP A 134 17.28 -18.14 -13.55
C ASP A 134 16.54 -17.29 -12.52
N TYR A 135 15.42 -17.81 -12.06
CA TYR A 135 14.55 -17.18 -11.08
C TYR A 135 14.32 -18.09 -9.89
N SER A 136 14.11 -17.46 -8.75
CA SER A 136 13.73 -18.13 -7.51
C SER A 136 12.56 -17.41 -6.86
N TYR A 137 11.70 -18.18 -6.21
CA TYR A 137 10.72 -17.68 -5.27
C TYR A 137 10.84 -18.49 -4.01
N GLU A 138 11.04 -17.78 -2.90
CA GLU A 138 11.09 -18.33 -1.56
C GLU A 138 9.98 -17.69 -0.75
N TYR A 139 8.94 -18.45 -0.44
CA TYR A 139 7.94 -18.03 0.51
C TYR A 139 8.20 -18.68 1.86
N TYR A 140 8.49 -17.84 2.85
CA TYR A 140 8.62 -18.22 4.24
C TYR A 140 7.46 -17.59 5.01
N LEU A 141 6.52 -18.41 5.51
CA LEU A 141 5.59 -17.92 6.51
C LEU A 141 6.40 -17.65 7.79
N GLN A 142 6.71 -16.38 8.07
CA GLN A 142 7.39 -15.95 9.29
C GLN A 142 6.42 -15.14 10.15
N LEU A 143 5.92 -15.76 11.21
CA LEU A 143 5.17 -15.10 12.27
C LEU A 143 6.13 -14.41 13.25
N SER A 144 5.74 -13.25 13.77
CA SER A 144 6.39 -12.68 14.94
C SER A 144 6.20 -13.58 16.16
N ALA A 145 7.04 -13.40 17.19
CA ALA A 145 6.93 -14.18 18.43
C ALA A 145 5.52 -14.08 19.05
N GLN A 146 4.91 -12.89 18.99
CA GLN A 146 3.56 -12.67 19.50
C GLN A 146 2.50 -13.42 18.67
N GLU A 147 2.53 -13.29 17.35
CA GLU A 147 1.56 -13.99 16.47
C GLU A 147 1.70 -15.51 16.58
N TYR A 148 2.93 -16.00 16.72
CA TYR A 148 3.19 -17.40 16.99
C TYR A 148 2.62 -17.82 18.35
N ASP A 149 2.83 -17.05 19.41
CA ASP A 149 2.31 -17.34 20.76
C ASP A 149 0.78 -17.33 20.82
N GLU A 150 0.12 -16.55 19.96
CA GLU A 150 -1.33 -16.46 19.81
C GLU A 150 -1.94 -17.66 19.04
N LEU A 151 -1.13 -18.46 18.34
CA LEU A 151 -1.61 -19.68 17.70
C LEU A 151 -2.05 -20.72 18.75
N SER A 152 -3.10 -21.49 18.42
CA SER A 152 -3.43 -22.69 19.19
C SER A 152 -2.35 -23.75 19.04
N ASP A 153 -2.23 -24.68 20.00
CA ASP A 153 -1.20 -25.73 19.98
C ASP A 153 -1.21 -26.54 18.68
N TYR A 154 -2.38 -26.78 18.08
CA TYR A 154 -2.50 -27.41 16.77
C TYR A 154 -1.89 -26.58 15.65
N PHE A 155 -2.11 -25.26 15.63
CA PHE A 155 -1.54 -24.39 14.61
C PHE A 155 -0.06 -24.09 14.86
N LYS A 156 0.41 -24.06 16.12
CA LYS A 156 1.84 -24.04 16.46
C LYS A 156 2.51 -25.31 15.96
N GLU A 157 1.92 -26.47 16.23
CA GLU A 157 2.40 -27.74 15.70
C GLU A 157 2.42 -27.74 14.16
N MET A 158 1.37 -27.25 13.50
CA MET A 158 1.38 -27.07 12.04
C MET A 158 2.38 -26.02 11.56
N TYR A 159 2.65 -24.95 12.30
CA TYR A 159 3.61 -23.94 11.90
C TYR A 159 5.04 -24.50 12.02
N ASP A 160 5.35 -25.14 13.16
CA ASP A 160 6.64 -25.76 13.46
C ASP A 160 6.93 -26.98 12.60
N GLN A 161 5.90 -27.80 12.33
CA GLN A 161 6.03 -29.04 11.58
C GLN A 161 5.57 -28.95 10.11
N LYS A 162 4.85 -27.92 9.66
CA LYS A 162 4.11 -27.93 8.36
C LYS A 162 3.89 -26.57 7.68
N ALA A 163 4.51 -25.46 8.10
CA ALA A 163 4.39 -24.21 7.35
C ALA A 163 4.82 -24.43 5.88
N PRO A 164 4.10 -23.90 4.88
CA PRO A 164 4.46 -24.10 3.48
C PRO A 164 5.70 -23.28 3.15
N TYR A 165 6.81 -23.98 2.93
CA TYR A 165 7.97 -23.42 2.24
C TYR A 165 7.84 -23.88 0.80
N HIS A 166 7.61 -22.94 -0.11
CA HIS A 166 7.70 -23.18 -1.54
C HIS A 166 9.03 -22.59 -1.99
N LEU A 167 10.00 -23.45 -2.29
CA LEU A 167 11.14 -23.05 -3.09
C LEU A 167 10.81 -23.41 -4.53
N VAL A 168 10.58 -22.39 -5.34
CA VAL A 168 10.42 -22.55 -6.78
C VAL A 168 11.71 -22.08 -7.41
N ASN A 169 12.42 -22.95 -8.12
CA ASN A 169 13.38 -22.51 -9.11
C ASN A 169 12.74 -22.57 -10.49
N LEU A 170 13.09 -21.62 -11.34
CA LEU A 170 12.62 -21.56 -12.71
C LEU A 170 13.72 -20.96 -13.58
N THR A 171 14.20 -21.73 -14.53
CA THR A 171 15.05 -21.23 -15.61
C THR A 171 14.17 -20.93 -16.80
N LEU A 172 14.23 -19.72 -17.33
CA LEU A 172 13.60 -19.33 -18.58
C LEU A 172 14.66 -19.08 -19.64
N ASN A 173 14.39 -19.53 -20.86
CA ASN A 173 15.19 -19.23 -22.04
C ASN A 173 14.29 -18.60 -23.09
N THR A 174 14.71 -17.49 -23.67
CA THR A 174 13.98 -16.82 -24.75
C THR A 174 14.74 -16.87 -26.07
N GLU A 175 14.12 -17.39 -27.12
CA GLU A 175 14.64 -17.39 -28.49
C GLU A 175 13.57 -16.91 -29.46
N ASP A 176 13.82 -15.81 -30.18
CA ASP A 176 12.87 -15.20 -31.14
C ASP A 176 11.44 -14.94 -30.59
N GLY A 177 11.35 -14.72 -29.26
CA GLY A 177 10.10 -14.50 -28.52
C GLY A 177 9.38 -15.78 -28.09
N ASP A 178 9.91 -16.96 -28.43
CA ASP A 178 9.48 -18.23 -27.88
C ASP A 178 10.22 -18.42 -26.55
N ILE A 179 9.46 -18.72 -25.51
CA ILE A 179 9.94 -18.84 -24.15
C ILE A 179 9.76 -20.30 -23.73
N THR A 180 10.86 -20.91 -23.35
CA THR A 180 10.87 -22.24 -22.72
C THR A 180 11.32 -22.11 -21.28
N GLY A 181 10.76 -22.91 -20.40
CA GLY A 181 11.12 -22.91 -19.00
C GLY A 181 11.16 -24.30 -18.41
N THR A 182 12.08 -24.48 -17.46
CA THR A 182 12.16 -25.67 -16.63
C THR A 182 12.35 -25.24 -15.20
N GLY A 183 11.64 -25.87 -14.28
CA GLY A 183 11.73 -25.54 -12.88
C GLY A 183 11.36 -26.72 -12.00
N SER A 184 11.51 -26.52 -10.71
CA SER A 184 11.08 -27.47 -9.70
C SER A 184 10.48 -26.70 -8.53
N VAL A 185 9.36 -27.23 -8.04
CA VAL A 185 8.73 -26.77 -6.81
C VAL A 185 9.03 -27.79 -5.74
N ALA A 186 9.83 -27.36 -4.76
CA ALA A 186 10.03 -28.12 -3.55
C ALA A 186 8.96 -27.73 -2.52
N PHE A 187 8.20 -28.72 -2.07
CA PHE A 187 7.37 -28.60 -0.88
C PHE A 187 8.14 -29.25 0.27
N ARG A 188 8.32 -28.54 1.41
CA ARG A 188 9.17 -28.97 2.54
C ARG A 188 8.99 -30.42 3.01
N TYR A 189 7.80 -31.00 2.83
CA TYR A 189 7.46 -32.37 3.25
C TYR A 189 6.98 -33.27 2.11
N ALA A 190 7.10 -32.83 0.85
CA ALA A 190 6.89 -33.73 -0.27
C ALA A 190 8.14 -34.61 -0.43
N ASN A 191 7.93 -35.93 -0.47
CA ASN A 191 9.00 -36.88 -0.81
C ASN A 191 9.35 -36.85 -2.32
N LYS A 192 8.74 -35.92 -3.06
CA LYS A 192 8.90 -35.72 -4.50
C LYS A 192 8.91 -34.22 -4.78
N LEU A 193 9.76 -33.81 -5.71
CA LEU A 193 9.69 -32.49 -6.32
C LEU A 193 8.61 -32.51 -7.39
N ASP A 194 7.89 -31.41 -7.52
CA ASP A 194 7.06 -31.17 -8.70
C ASP A 194 7.93 -30.50 -9.74
N ASP A 195 8.34 -31.27 -10.75
CA ASP A 195 9.13 -30.76 -11.86
C ASP A 195 8.17 -30.13 -12.85
N ILE A 196 8.44 -28.89 -13.24
CA ILE A 196 7.60 -28.11 -14.13
C ILE A 196 8.31 -27.83 -15.44
N THR A 197 7.58 -27.96 -16.54
CA THR A 197 7.98 -27.44 -17.85
C THR A 197 7.03 -26.33 -18.24
N LEU A 198 7.57 -25.28 -18.86
CA LEU A 198 6.83 -24.11 -19.30
C LEU A 198 7.12 -23.87 -20.78
N SER A 199 6.07 -23.59 -21.53
CA SER A 199 6.19 -23.07 -22.90
C SER A 199 5.28 -21.86 -23.05
N ALA A 200 5.81 -20.75 -23.53
CA ALA A 200 5.07 -19.51 -23.72
C ALA A 200 5.52 -18.75 -24.96
N ARG A 201 4.64 -17.89 -25.46
CA ARG A 201 4.93 -16.96 -26.55
C ARG A 201 4.86 -15.54 -26.02
N GLN A 202 5.91 -14.76 -26.26
CA GLN A 202 5.94 -13.34 -25.96
C GLN A 202 4.93 -12.59 -26.83
N MET A 203 4.05 -11.82 -26.19
CA MET A 203 3.00 -11.03 -26.83
C MET A 203 3.39 -9.55 -26.89
N THR A 204 4.04 -9.05 -25.83
CA THR A 204 4.53 -7.68 -25.72
C THR A 204 5.88 -7.67 -25.01
N ASP A 205 6.48 -6.48 -24.87
CA ASP A 205 7.72 -6.31 -24.12
C ASP A 205 7.56 -6.71 -22.63
N THR A 206 6.33 -6.79 -22.11
CA THR A 206 6.04 -7.07 -20.70
C THR A 206 5.15 -8.29 -20.45
N GLN A 207 4.63 -8.94 -21.50
CA GLN A 207 3.70 -10.07 -21.34
C GLN A 207 4.03 -11.23 -22.27
N ALA A 208 3.94 -12.43 -21.73
CA ALA A 208 3.95 -13.69 -22.48
C ALA A 208 2.85 -14.62 -21.99
N ILE A 209 2.23 -15.37 -22.89
CA ILE A 209 1.14 -16.30 -22.57
C ILE A 209 1.57 -17.70 -22.99
N GLY A 210 1.26 -18.67 -22.15
CA GLY A 210 1.71 -20.03 -22.37
C GLY A 210 0.99 -21.05 -21.53
N GLN A 211 1.67 -22.17 -21.35
CA GLN A 211 1.22 -23.30 -20.58
C GLN A 211 2.35 -23.82 -19.69
N ILE A 212 1.96 -24.34 -18.54
CA ILE A 212 2.82 -25.05 -17.61
C ILE A 212 2.31 -26.48 -17.46
N GLU A 213 3.22 -27.43 -17.48
CA GLU A 213 2.96 -28.84 -17.20
C GLU A 213 3.71 -29.21 -15.92
N SER A 214 3.04 -30.00 -15.07
CA SER A 214 3.56 -30.46 -13.79
C SER A 214 3.80 -31.96 -13.83
N SER A 215 4.87 -32.44 -13.19
CA SER A 215 5.16 -33.86 -13.04
C SER A 215 4.13 -34.59 -12.16
N PHE A 216 3.41 -33.84 -11.31
CA PHE A 216 2.24 -34.35 -10.58
C PHE A 216 0.96 -34.43 -11.43
N GLY A 217 1.01 -33.91 -12.65
CA GLY A 217 0.00 -34.08 -13.68
C GLY A 217 -0.88 -32.84 -13.87
N GLY A 218 -1.20 -32.59 -15.13
CA GLY A 218 -2.08 -31.52 -15.56
C GLY A 218 -1.34 -30.38 -16.26
N GLN A 219 -2.01 -29.83 -17.27
CA GLN A 219 -1.57 -28.67 -18.03
C GLN A 219 -2.43 -27.48 -17.63
N LYS A 220 -1.80 -26.34 -17.34
CA LYS A 220 -2.49 -25.09 -16.97
C LYS A 220 -2.04 -23.96 -17.88
N LYS A 221 -2.93 -23.00 -18.10
CA LYS A 221 -2.56 -21.76 -18.81
C LYS A 221 -1.80 -20.85 -17.85
N VAL A 222 -0.83 -20.12 -18.37
CA VAL A 222 -0.05 -19.16 -17.61
C VAL A 222 0.07 -17.83 -18.33
N LEU A 223 0.13 -16.76 -17.55
CA LEU A 223 0.54 -15.43 -17.98
C LEU A 223 1.83 -15.08 -17.23
N LEU A 224 2.87 -14.81 -17.99
CA LEU A 224 4.10 -14.22 -17.49
C LEU A 224 4.01 -12.71 -17.65
N THR A 225 4.15 -11.98 -16.55
CA THR A 225 4.21 -10.52 -16.55
C THR A 225 5.58 -10.07 -16.09
N CYS A 226 6.30 -9.35 -16.94
CA CYS A 226 7.54 -8.71 -16.54
C CYS A 226 7.23 -7.50 -15.66
N VAL A 227 7.69 -7.54 -14.41
CA VAL A 227 7.51 -6.44 -13.45
C VAL A 227 8.67 -5.45 -13.57
N ASP A 228 9.90 -5.96 -13.63
CA ASP A 228 11.12 -5.20 -13.92
C ASP A 228 12.23 -6.13 -14.46
N ASN A 229 13.46 -5.63 -14.67
CA ASN A 229 14.58 -6.43 -15.19
C ASN A 229 15.05 -7.61 -14.32
N ARG A 230 14.53 -7.73 -13.09
CA ARG A 230 14.85 -8.76 -12.11
C ARG A 230 13.63 -9.54 -11.64
N GLN A 231 12.41 -9.16 -12.01
CA GLN A 231 11.20 -9.75 -11.46
C GLN A 231 10.21 -10.14 -12.55
N VAL A 232 9.77 -11.41 -12.49
CA VAL A 232 8.70 -11.96 -13.32
C VAL A 232 7.59 -12.43 -12.43
N GLN A 233 6.37 -11.97 -12.69
CA GLN A 233 5.16 -12.49 -12.09
C GLN A 233 4.61 -13.62 -12.96
N ILE A 234 4.26 -14.74 -12.33
CA ILE A 234 3.65 -15.91 -12.98
C ILE A 234 2.26 -16.11 -12.41
N THR A 235 1.26 -15.84 -13.25
CA THR A 235 -0.13 -16.10 -12.94
C THR A 235 -0.56 -17.40 -13.60
N VAL A 236 -0.99 -18.37 -12.80
CA VAL A 236 -1.49 -19.67 -13.28
C VAL A 236 -3.02 -19.64 -13.23
N PHE A 237 -3.66 -19.98 -14.35
CA PHE A 237 -5.12 -20.01 -14.43
C PHE A 237 -5.67 -21.43 -14.30
N ASP A 238 -6.95 -21.52 -13.93
CA ASP A 238 -7.68 -22.77 -14.01
C ASP A 238 -7.84 -23.28 -15.47
N ALA A 239 -8.44 -24.46 -15.62
CA ALA A 239 -8.63 -25.06 -16.94
C ALA A 239 -9.54 -24.23 -17.87
N ALA A 240 -10.47 -23.45 -17.30
CA ALA A 240 -11.36 -22.56 -18.05
C ALA A 240 -10.71 -21.21 -18.38
N GLY A 241 -9.68 -20.80 -17.63
CA GLY A 241 -9.06 -19.48 -17.74
C GLY A 241 -9.85 -18.38 -17.03
N GLU A 242 -10.81 -18.74 -16.17
CA GLU A 242 -11.76 -17.79 -15.57
C GLU A 242 -11.30 -17.28 -14.19
N SER A 243 -10.46 -18.07 -13.49
CA SER A 243 -9.87 -17.69 -12.21
C SER A 243 -8.36 -17.97 -12.16
N TYR A 244 -7.66 -17.19 -11.33
CA TYR A 244 -6.26 -17.43 -11.01
C TYR A 244 -6.16 -18.46 -9.86
N LEU A 245 -5.35 -19.49 -10.07
CA LEU A 245 -5.05 -20.52 -9.07
C LEU A 245 -3.87 -20.12 -8.19
N PHE A 246 -2.84 -19.53 -8.82
CA PHE A 246 -1.61 -19.13 -8.14
C PHE A 246 -1.03 -17.87 -8.79
N ASP A 247 -0.34 -17.08 -7.98
CA ASP A 247 0.34 -15.86 -8.40
C ASP A 247 1.70 -15.74 -7.71
N TYR A 248 2.77 -15.99 -8.46
CA TYR A 248 4.14 -16.03 -7.93
C TYR A 248 4.94 -14.85 -8.45
N LEU A 249 5.53 -14.05 -7.55
CA LEU A 249 6.50 -13.03 -7.92
C LEU A 249 7.91 -13.61 -7.83
N MET A 250 8.43 -14.07 -8.96
CA MET A 250 9.73 -14.69 -9.10
C MET A 250 10.83 -13.63 -9.20
N VAL A 251 11.94 -13.83 -8.51
CA VAL A 251 13.09 -12.91 -8.49
C VAL A 251 14.30 -13.57 -9.14
N LYS A 252 14.95 -12.85 -10.06
CA LYS A 252 16.14 -13.30 -10.76
C LYS A 252 17.27 -13.57 -9.76
N SER A 253 17.80 -14.78 -9.82
CA SER A 253 18.92 -15.23 -9.01
C SER A 253 20.13 -14.32 -9.24
N LYS A 254 20.95 -14.12 -8.20
CA LYS A 254 22.16 -13.27 -8.28
C LYS A 254 23.27 -13.95 -9.06
#